data_AF-A0A843G7F7-F1
#
_entry.id   AF-A0A843G7F7-F1
#
_cell.length_a   1.000
_cell.length_b   1.000
_cell.length_c   1.000
_cell.angle_alpha   90.00
_cell.angle_beta   90.00
_cell.angle_gamma   90.00
#
_symmetry.space_group_name_H-M   'P 1'
#
loop_
_entity.id
_entity.type
_entity.pdbx_description
1 polymer ?
#
loop_
_entity_poly.entity_id
_entity_poly.type
_entity_poly.pdbx_seq_one_letter_code
_entity_poly.pdbx_strand_id
1 'polypeptide(L)' 'EIAGAAKKISREMTKTRYIGKIDEATILNDAKDFIEAEVESEVIIHTDDSYDPQNKARNAMPYKPAIFME' A
#
# COMPACT_ATOMS: atom_id res chain seq x y z
N GLU A 1 -10.36 -16.48 -12.49
CA GLU A 1 -10.76 -15.06 -12.38
C GLU A 1 -11.58 -14.75 -11.12
N ILE A 2 -12.92 -14.84 -11.15
CA ILE A 2 -13.83 -14.26 -10.13
C ILE A 2 -13.72 -14.90 -8.73
N ALA A 3 -13.64 -16.23 -8.65
CA ALA A 3 -13.55 -16.96 -7.38
C ALA A 3 -12.22 -16.70 -6.63
N GLY A 4 -11.12 -16.45 -7.37
CA GLY A 4 -9.82 -16.13 -6.80
C GLY A 4 -9.78 -14.73 -6.18
N ALA A 5 -10.36 -13.75 -6.88
CA ALA A 5 -10.50 -12.39 -6.37
C ALA A 5 -11.38 -12.34 -5.11
N ALA A 6 -12.53 -13.03 -5.13
CA ALA A 6 -13.44 -13.10 -3.97
C ALA A 6 -12.77 -13.71 -2.73
N LYS A 7 -12.00 -14.79 -2.90
CA LYS A 7 -11.26 -15.42 -1.80
C LYS A 7 -10.17 -14.52 -1.22
N LYS A 8 -9.50 -13.74 -2.08
CA LYS A 8 -8.48 -12.77 -1.66
C LYS A 8 -9.08 -11.63 -0.84
N ILE A 9 -10.18 -11.04 -1.32
CA ILE A 9 -10.92 -9.98 -0.62
C ILE A 9 -11.40 -10.46 0.74
N SER A 10 -11.97 -11.67 0.83
CA SER A 10 -12.44 -12.24 2.11
C SER A 10 -11.31 -12.39 3.15
N ARG A 11 -10.10 -12.79 2.72
CA ARG A 11 -8.93 -12.87 3.61
C ARG A 11 -8.44 -11.48 4.04
N GLU A 12 -8.33 -10.52 3.13
CA GLU A 12 -7.89 -9.16 3.47
C GLU A 12 -8.87 -8.46 4.40
N MET A 13 -10.18 -8.59 4.15
CA MET A 13 -11.25 -8.08 5.04
C MET A 13 -11.15 -8.62 6.46
N THR A 14 -10.82 -9.91 6.62
CA THR A 14 -10.63 -10.53 7.94
C THR A 14 -9.41 -9.95 8.65
N LYS A 15 -8.34 -9.66 7.90
CA LYS A 15 -7.12 -9.04 8.42
C LYS A 15 -7.41 -7.64 8.94
N THR A 16 -7.96 -6.74 8.11
CA THR A 16 -8.29 -5.35 8.50
C THR A 16 -9.20 -5.30 9.73
N ARG A 17 -10.16 -6.22 9.84
CA ARG A 17 -11.09 -6.27 10.98
C ARG A 17 -10.42 -6.69 12.30
N TYR A 18 -9.30 -7.39 12.23
CA TYR A 18 -8.54 -7.86 13.39
C TYR A 18 -7.49 -6.85 13.85
N ILE A 19 -6.87 -6.11 12.93
CA ILE A 19 -5.74 -5.20 13.23
C ILE A 19 -6.23 -3.80 13.67
N GLY A 20 -7.48 -3.44 13.33
CA GLY A 20 -8.03 -2.11 13.61
C GLY A 20 -7.77 -1.11 12.48
N LYS A 21 -8.00 0.18 12.70
CA LYS A 21 -7.56 1.25 11.80
C LYS A 21 -6.25 1.82 12.33
N ILE A 22 -5.26 1.95 11.46
CA ILE A 22 -4.01 2.65 11.75
C ILE A 22 -3.85 3.79 10.75
N ASP A 23 -3.05 4.79 11.13
CA ASP A 23 -2.64 5.84 10.20
C ASP A 23 -1.43 5.37 9.39
N GLU A 24 -1.72 4.67 8.28
CA GLU A 24 -0.70 4.09 7.40
C GLU A 24 0.25 5.16 6.83
N ALA A 25 -0.26 6.35 6.51
CA ALA A 25 0.53 7.43 5.95
C ALA A 25 1.57 7.93 6.96
N THR A 26 1.16 8.17 8.20
CA THR A 26 2.07 8.61 9.27
C THR A 26 3.14 7.55 9.54
N ILE A 27 2.75 6.28 9.67
CA ILE A 27 3.70 5.18 9.95
C ILE A 27 4.74 5.02 8.82
N LEU A 28 4.32 5.13 7.56
CA LEU A 28 5.24 5.03 6.43
C LEU A 28 6.15 6.24 6.32
N ASN A 29 5.65 7.44 6.63
CA ASN A 29 6.48 8.65 6.66
C ASN A 29 7.51 8.61 7.79
N ASP A 30 7.14 8.13 8.98
CA ASP A 30 8.06 7.98 10.11
C ASP A 30 9.19 6.97 9.79
N ALA A 31 8.88 5.94 8.99
CA ALA A 31 9.85 4.92 8.56
C ALA A 31 10.59 5.28 7.26
N LYS A 32 10.29 6.43 6.64
CA LYS A 32 10.76 6.77 5.29
C LYS A 32 12.28 6.76 5.20
N ASP A 33 12.97 7.45 6.12
CA ASP A 33 14.44 7.55 6.12
C ASP A 33 15.11 6.17 6.17
N PHE A 34 14.54 5.25 6.95
CA PHE A 34 15.03 3.87 7.03
C PHE A 34 14.81 3.11 5.72
N ILE A 35 13.63 3.23 5.11
CA ILE A 35 13.31 2.55 3.86
C ILE A 35 14.21 3.08 2.74
N GLU A 36 14.38 4.39 2.61
CA GLU A 36 15.24 5.03 1.60
C GLU A 36 16.70 4.57 1.74
N ALA A 37 17.20 4.45 2.98
CA ALA A 37 18.55 3.95 3.24
C ALA A 37 18.72 2.48 2.82
N GLU A 38 17.72 1.63 3.06
CA GLU A 38 17.78 0.19 2.73
C GLU A 38 17.61 -0.09 1.23
N VAL A 39 16.82 0.73 0.52
CA VAL A 39 16.57 0.55 -0.92
C VAL A 39 17.46 1.42 -1.81
N GLU A 40 18.30 2.26 -1.20
CA GLU A 40 19.23 3.19 -1.88
C GLU A 40 18.55 4.05 -2.95
N SER A 41 17.28 4.41 -2.75
CA SER A 41 16.44 5.13 -3.71
C SER A 41 15.49 6.08 -2.99
N GLU A 42 15.06 7.15 -3.67
CA GLU A 42 14.06 8.09 -3.15
C GLU A 42 12.69 7.42 -3.06
N VAL A 43 12.03 7.58 -1.91
CA VAL A 43 10.69 7.03 -1.64
C VAL A 43 9.71 8.18 -1.47
N ILE A 44 8.75 8.26 -2.40
CA ILE A 44 7.67 9.26 -2.36
C ILE A 44 6.38 8.56 -1.96
N ILE A 45 5.78 9.00 -0.85
CA ILE A 45 4.54 8.42 -0.30
C ILE A 45 3.37 9.32 -0.69
N HIS A 46 2.44 8.77 -1.46
CA HIS A 46 1.20 9.45 -1.85
C HIS A 46 0.00 8.81 -1.14
N THR A 47 -0.91 9.63 -0.63
CA THR A 47 -2.20 9.18 -0.05
C THR A 47 -3.33 9.15 -1.07
N ASP A 48 -3.09 9.68 -2.26
CA ASP A 48 -4.02 9.87 -3.36
C ASP A 48 -3.39 9.45 -4.69
N ASP A 49 -4.16 9.53 -5.78
CA ASP A 49 -3.76 9.11 -7.13
C ASP A 49 -3.06 10.22 -7.94
N SER A 50 -2.55 11.27 -7.29
CA SER A 50 -1.83 12.38 -7.93
C SER A 50 -0.68 11.95 -8.85
N TYR A 51 0.04 10.89 -8.50
CA TYR A 51 1.13 10.36 -9.32
C TYR A 51 0.99 8.85 -9.52
N ASP A 52 0.29 8.47 -10.59
CA ASP A 52 0.11 7.06 -10.97
C ASP A 52 0.32 6.78 -12.48
N PRO A 53 1.58 6.89 -12.98
CA PRO A 53 1.89 6.71 -14.40
C PRO A 53 1.46 5.35 -15.00
N GLN A 54 1.37 4.30 -14.16
CA GLN A 54 1.01 2.94 -14.57
C GLN A 54 -0.37 2.48 -14.11
N ASN A 55 -1.20 3.39 -13.60
CA ASN A 55 -2.53 3.10 -13.08
C ASN A 55 -2.55 1.94 -12.05
N LYS A 56 -1.53 1.89 -11.18
CA LYS A 56 -1.36 0.88 -10.12
C LYS A 56 -2.20 1.19 -8.88
N ALA A 57 -2.60 2.44 -8.65
CA ALA A 57 -3.38 2.85 -7.48
C ALA A 57 -4.69 2.07 -7.36
N ARG A 58 -5.32 1.69 -8.49
CA ARG A 58 -6.53 0.84 -8.50
C ARG A 58 -6.36 -0.54 -7.83
N ASN A 59 -5.12 -1.02 -7.70
CA ASN A 59 -4.79 -2.30 -7.11
C ASN A 59 -4.37 -2.20 -5.63
N ALA A 60 -4.26 -0.97 -5.10
CA ALA A 60 -3.97 -0.73 -3.69
C ALA A 60 -5.15 -1.16 -2.82
N MET A 61 -4.83 -1.73 -1.66
CA MET A 61 -5.81 -2.07 -0.62
C MET A 61 -5.23 -1.63 0.73
N PRO A 62 -6.05 -1.41 1.78
CA PRO A 62 -5.53 -1.16 3.12
C PRO A 62 -4.52 -2.23 3.54
N TYR A 63 -3.41 -1.85 4.15
CA TYR A 63 -2.26 -2.73 4.45
C TYR A 63 -1.53 -3.32 3.23
N LYS A 64 -1.85 -2.85 2.02
CA LYS A 64 -1.24 -3.30 0.76
C LYS A 64 -1.16 -2.12 -0.22
N PRO A 65 -0.21 -1.20 -0.03
CA PRO A 65 -0.02 -0.06 -0.92
C PRO A 65 0.39 -0.52 -2.32
N ALA A 66 0.05 0.29 -3.32
CA ALA A 66 0.59 0.14 -4.66
C ALA A 66 1.98 0.78 -4.73
N ILE A 67 2.93 0.09 -5.37
CA ILE A 67 4.31 0.56 -5.53
C ILE A 67 4.60 0.70 -7.01
N PHE A 68 5.04 1.90 -7.38
CA PHE A 68 5.62 2.22 -8.67
C PHE A 68 7.11 2.49 -8.46
N MET A 69 7.95 1.97 -9.37
CA MET A 69 9.40 2.17 -9.38
C MET A 69 9.77 2.55 -10.80
N GLU A 70 10.61 3.58 -10.93
CA GLU A 70 11.12 4.11 -12.20
C GLU A 70 12.64 4.24 -12.18
#